data_AF-A0A7W0LWI7-F1
#
_entry.id   AF-A0A7W0LWI7-F1
#
_cell.length_a   1.000
_cell.length_b   1.000
_cell.length_c   1.000
_cell.angle_alpha   90.00
_cell.angle_beta   90.00
_cell.angle_gamma   90.00
#
_symmetry.space_group_name_H-M   'P 1'
#
loop_
_entity.id
_entity.type
_entity.pdbx_description
1 polymer ?
#
loop_
_entity_poly.entity_id
_entity_poly.type
_entity_poly.pdbx_seq_one_letter_code
_entity_poly.pdbx_strand_id
1 'polypeptide(L)'
;MLMAGGVLVLLTLVISHPVPGGGNTPAFVAALIALTLGGMLVARPESFPAWATPWFVAFGTVLVTLAVRTAGVTGTHGADDEVLYVMVVIYAFYFLDIRVAVAELALIAVAYAAVLLEAVPFEMALTRWGVTLGTLSVAGLLVHHLNGRVERLISELDAGARRDPLTGTLNRRGLDERLGIEIARARRTGEPLCMLTADLDGLKQINDSYG
;
A
#
# COMPACT_ATOMS: atom_id res chain seq x y z
N MET A 1 -7.93 -0.36 -1.30
CA MET A 1 -7.31 0.40 -2.41
C MET A 1 -7.46 -0.27 -3.77
N LEU A 2 -7.33 -1.60 -3.89
CA LEU A 2 -7.68 -2.31 -5.15
C LEU A 2 -9.14 -2.09 -5.61
N MET A 3 -10.11 -2.04 -4.69
CA MET A 3 -11.48 -1.62 -5.01
C MET A 3 -11.56 -0.17 -5.52
N ALA A 4 -10.72 0.74 -5.02
CA ALA A 4 -10.69 2.13 -5.50
C ALA A 4 -10.11 2.22 -6.93
N GLY A 5 -9.10 1.39 -7.26
CA GLY A 5 -8.60 1.25 -8.63
C GLY A 5 -9.64 0.66 -9.57
N GLY A 6 -10.34 -0.42 -9.17
CA GLY A 6 -11.42 -1.01 -9.96
C GLY A 6 -12.61 -0.07 -10.17
N VAL A 7 -13.00 0.69 -9.14
CA VAL A 7 -14.05 1.73 -9.24
C VAL A 7 -13.60 2.89 -10.14
N LEU A 8 -12.33 3.31 -10.05
CA LEU A 8 -11.78 4.37 -10.89
C LEU A 8 -11.74 3.93 -12.36
N VAL A 9 -11.28 2.70 -12.66
CA VAL A 9 -11.34 2.11 -14.01
C VAL A 9 -12.77 2.11 -14.55
N LEU A 10 -13.75 1.73 -13.73
CA LEU A 10 -15.16 1.73 -14.13
C LEU A 10 -15.69 3.14 -14.37
N LEU A 11 -15.30 4.11 -13.53
CA LEU A 11 -15.66 5.51 -13.70
C LEU A 11 -15.01 6.11 -14.97
N THR A 12 -13.73 5.87 -15.23
CA THR A 12 -13.05 6.34 -16.45
C THR A 12 -13.69 5.72 -17.69
N LEU A 13 -14.04 4.42 -17.67
CA LEU A 13 -14.73 3.78 -18.79
C LEU A 13 -16.14 4.34 -19.04
N VAL A 14 -16.87 4.66 -17.96
CA VAL A 14 -18.22 5.25 -18.05
C VAL A 14 -18.17 6.71 -18.48
N ILE A 15 -17.12 7.46 -18.09
CA ILE A 15 -16.98 8.89 -18.35
C ILE A 15 -16.34 9.17 -19.72
N SER A 16 -15.33 8.41 -20.12
CA SER A 16 -14.53 8.71 -21.32
C SER A 16 -15.14 8.23 -22.64
N HIS A 17 -16.07 7.25 -22.64
CA HIS A 17 -16.62 6.69 -23.89
C HIS A 17 -18.14 6.40 -23.88
N PRO A 18 -19.02 7.38 -24.15
CA PRO A 18 -20.36 7.11 -24.62
C PRO A 18 -20.32 6.92 -26.14
N VAL A 19 -19.71 5.83 -26.65
CA VAL A 19 -19.75 5.53 -28.09
C VAL A 19 -21.04 4.77 -28.40
N PRO A 20 -22.00 5.34 -29.15
CA PRO A 20 -23.15 4.59 -29.63
C PRO A 20 -22.66 3.64 -30.73
N GLY A 21 -22.56 2.34 -30.44
CA GLY A 21 -22.43 1.29 -31.46
C GLY A 21 -21.07 0.58 -31.58
N GLY A 22 -20.08 0.84 -30.73
CA GLY A 22 -18.79 0.11 -30.70
C GLY A 22 -18.63 -0.74 -29.44
N GLY A 23 -18.32 -2.03 -29.58
CA GLY A 23 -18.31 -3.00 -28.48
C GLY A 23 -17.17 -2.81 -27.47
N ASN A 24 -17.43 -2.06 -26.39
CA ASN A 24 -16.53 -1.92 -25.22
C ASN A 24 -16.59 -3.11 -24.24
N THR A 25 -17.14 -4.25 -24.67
CA THR A 25 -17.33 -5.48 -23.88
C THR A 25 -16.06 -5.93 -23.12
N PRO A 26 -14.84 -5.95 -23.71
CA PRO A 26 -13.65 -6.41 -22.98
C PRO A 26 -13.23 -5.48 -21.83
N ALA A 27 -13.41 -4.16 -21.97
CA ALA A 27 -13.06 -3.21 -20.93
C ALA A 27 -14.03 -3.30 -19.73
N PHE A 28 -15.33 -3.49 -20.00
CA PHE A 28 -16.31 -3.76 -18.94
C PHE A 28 -16.03 -5.08 -18.19
N VAL A 29 -15.62 -6.12 -18.92
CA VAL A 29 -15.23 -7.40 -18.31
C VAL A 29 -13.99 -7.24 -17.43
N ALA A 30 -12.97 -6.51 -17.90
CA ALA A 30 -11.77 -6.22 -17.10
C ALA A 30 -12.11 -5.45 -15.81
N ALA A 31 -12.99 -4.45 -15.90
CA ALA A 31 -13.44 -3.69 -14.73
C ALA A 31 -14.25 -4.55 -13.74
N LEU A 32 -15.11 -5.44 -14.23
CA LEU A 32 -15.88 -6.38 -13.40
C LEU A 32 -14.96 -7.40 -12.71
N ILE A 33 -13.93 -7.89 -13.41
CA ILE A 33 -12.91 -8.77 -12.83
C ILE A 33 -12.13 -8.03 -11.74
N ALA A 34 -11.73 -6.78 -11.98
CA ALA A 34 -11.02 -5.96 -10.99
C ALA A 34 -11.87 -5.70 -9.73
N LEU A 35 -13.17 -5.41 -9.89
CA LEU A 35 -14.09 -5.23 -8.77
C LEU A 35 -14.35 -6.51 -7.99
N THR A 36 -14.52 -7.63 -8.67
CA THR A 36 -14.78 -8.93 -8.01
C THR A 36 -13.55 -9.42 -7.24
N LEU A 37 -12.36 -9.31 -7.82
CA LEU A 37 -11.10 -9.60 -7.14
C LEU A 37 -10.84 -8.63 -5.96
N GLY A 38 -11.07 -7.33 -6.18
CA GLY A 38 -10.96 -6.33 -5.12
C GLY A 38 -11.93 -6.57 -3.96
N GLY A 39 -13.17 -6.98 -4.26
CA GLY A 39 -14.18 -7.35 -3.27
C GLY A 39 -13.84 -8.62 -2.51
N MET A 40 -13.33 -9.66 -3.19
CA MET A 40 -12.87 -10.90 -2.54
C MET A 40 -11.71 -10.65 -1.56
N LEU A 41 -10.76 -9.78 -1.93
CA LEU A 41 -9.63 -9.40 -1.08
C LEU A 41 -10.07 -8.67 0.20
N VAL A 42 -11.10 -7.82 0.12
CA VAL A 42 -11.63 -7.11 1.30
C VAL A 42 -12.51 -8.01 2.16
N ALA A 43 -13.28 -8.91 1.55
CA ALA A 43 -14.17 -9.81 2.27
C ALA A 43 -13.43 -10.92 3.04
N ARG A 44 -12.22 -11.31 2.61
CA ARG A 44 -11.42 -12.36 3.25
C ARG A 44 -9.93 -12.01 3.35
N PRO A 45 -9.56 -11.02 4.19
CA PRO A 45 -8.19 -10.56 4.32
C PRO A 45 -7.22 -11.65 4.80
N GLU A 46 -7.70 -12.60 5.62
CA GLU A 46 -6.88 -13.68 6.19
C GLU A 46 -6.58 -14.83 5.22
N SER A 47 -7.20 -14.84 4.03
CA SER A 47 -7.10 -15.96 3.08
C SER A 47 -6.02 -15.80 2.01
N PHE A 48 -5.37 -14.63 1.92
CA PHE A 48 -4.40 -14.35 0.85
C PHE A 48 -2.96 -14.53 1.34
N PRO A 49 -2.22 -15.52 0.80
CA PRO A 49 -0.84 -15.70 1.18
C PRO A 49 0.05 -14.59 0.59
N ALA A 50 1.02 -14.12 1.38
CA ALA A 50 1.88 -12.98 1.01
C ALA A 50 2.63 -13.15 -0.32
N TRP A 51 2.93 -14.40 -0.72
CA TRP A 51 3.60 -14.68 -1.99
C TRP A 51 2.69 -14.46 -3.21
N ALA A 52 1.37 -14.44 -3.04
CA ALA A 52 0.42 -14.24 -4.14
C ALA A 52 0.21 -12.76 -4.47
N THR A 53 0.48 -11.85 -3.53
CA THR A 53 0.25 -10.40 -3.69
C THR A 53 0.95 -9.81 -4.92
N PRO A 54 2.24 -10.07 -5.21
CA PRO A 54 2.89 -9.57 -6.42
C PRO A 54 2.20 -10.02 -7.72
N TRP A 55 1.76 -11.27 -7.77
CA TRP A 55 1.08 -11.83 -8.95
C TRP A 55 -0.27 -11.17 -9.19
N PHE A 56 -0.99 -10.79 -8.13
CA PHE A 56 -2.23 -10.01 -8.26
C PHE A 56 -1.99 -8.61 -8.82
N VAL A 57 -0.92 -7.95 -8.40
CA VAL A 57 -0.56 -6.63 -8.91
C VAL A 57 -0.18 -6.71 -10.39
N ALA A 58 0.67 -7.66 -10.76
CA ALA A 58 1.04 -7.91 -12.15
C ALA A 58 -0.17 -8.24 -13.03
N PHE A 59 -1.12 -9.04 -12.52
CA PHE A 59 -2.37 -9.31 -13.21
C PHE A 59 -3.22 -8.03 -13.38
N GLY A 60 -3.25 -7.17 -12.37
CA GLY A 60 -3.86 -5.84 -12.45
C GLY A 60 -3.25 -4.98 -13.55
N THR A 61 -1.92 -4.97 -13.68
CA THR A 61 -1.21 -4.28 -14.78
C THR A 61 -1.67 -4.79 -16.13
N VAL A 62 -1.76 -6.11 -16.33
CA VAL A 62 -2.24 -6.70 -17.59
C VAL A 62 -3.67 -6.26 -17.90
N LEU A 63 -4.57 -6.25 -16.91
CA LEU A 63 -5.95 -5.77 -17.09
C LEU A 63 -6.01 -4.29 -17.47
N VAL A 64 -5.22 -3.44 -16.81
CA VAL A 64 -5.13 -2.01 -17.13
C VAL A 64 -4.59 -1.82 -18.54
N THR A 65 -3.51 -2.51 -18.92
CA THR A 65 -2.95 -2.43 -20.27
C THR A 65 -3.95 -2.89 -21.33
N LEU A 66 -4.71 -3.96 -21.06
CA LEU A 66 -5.76 -4.42 -21.98
C LEU A 66 -6.87 -3.38 -22.11
N ALA A 67 -7.30 -2.77 -20.99
CA ALA A 67 -8.31 -1.73 -20.99
C ALA A 67 -7.86 -0.52 -21.84
N VAL A 68 -6.65 0.00 -21.60
CA VAL A 68 -6.07 1.12 -22.36
C VAL A 68 -5.96 0.78 -23.86
N ARG A 69 -5.52 -0.44 -24.19
CA ARG A 69 -5.42 -0.89 -25.58
C ARG A 69 -6.77 -0.93 -26.29
N THR A 70 -7.82 -1.40 -25.59
CA THR A 70 -9.18 -1.52 -26.16
C THR A 70 -9.96 -0.22 -26.19
N ALA A 71 -9.71 0.70 -25.25
CA ALA A 71 -10.32 2.03 -25.22
C ALA A 71 -9.89 2.87 -26.44
N GLY A 72 -8.72 2.57 -27.00
CA GLY A 72 -8.18 3.27 -28.16
C GLY A 72 -7.64 4.62 -27.72
N VAL A 73 -6.31 4.73 -27.66
CA VAL A 73 -5.59 5.96 -27.28
C VAL A 73 -5.84 7.03 -28.35
N THR A 74 -6.99 7.68 -28.30
CA THR A 74 -7.39 8.72 -29.27
C THR A 74 -6.72 10.02 -28.84
N GLY A 75 -5.95 10.60 -29.77
CA GLY A 75 -4.86 11.57 -29.55
C GLY A 75 -5.11 12.80 -28.66
N THR A 76 -6.34 13.10 -28.25
CA THR A 76 -6.69 14.28 -27.43
C THR A 76 -6.92 14.00 -25.94
N HIS A 77 -7.13 12.76 -25.50
CA HIS A 77 -7.40 12.41 -24.09
C HIS A 77 -6.24 11.68 -23.40
N GLY A 78 -5.00 11.92 -23.85
CA GLY A 78 -3.82 11.16 -23.38
C GLY A 78 -3.54 11.21 -21.87
N ALA A 79 -4.17 12.12 -21.12
CA ALA A 79 -4.05 12.19 -19.66
C ALA A 79 -4.97 11.20 -18.90
N ASP A 80 -6.05 10.72 -19.53
CA ASP A 80 -7.06 9.89 -18.85
C ASP A 80 -6.58 8.44 -18.66
N ASP A 81 -5.78 7.94 -19.60
CA ASP A 81 -5.25 6.56 -19.60
C ASP A 81 -4.15 6.35 -18.55
N GLU A 82 -3.37 7.40 -18.27
CA GLU A 82 -2.21 7.35 -17.38
C GLU A 82 -2.61 7.18 -15.90
N VAL A 83 -3.78 7.70 -15.52
CA VAL A 83 -4.31 7.66 -14.15
C VAL A 83 -4.53 6.22 -13.68
N LEU A 84 -4.80 5.28 -14.60
CA LEU A 84 -5.04 3.88 -14.25
C LEU A 84 -3.79 3.18 -13.72
N TYR A 85 -2.61 3.52 -14.27
CA TYR A 85 -1.33 2.97 -13.82
C TYR A 85 -0.88 3.56 -12.48
N VAL A 86 -1.30 4.79 -12.15
CA VAL A 86 -0.96 5.44 -10.87
C VAL A 86 -1.42 4.58 -9.69
N MET A 87 -2.63 4.01 -9.75
CA MET A 87 -3.16 3.19 -8.67
C MET A 87 -2.35 1.91 -8.45
N VAL A 88 -1.91 1.28 -9.54
CA VAL A 88 -1.06 0.09 -9.49
C VAL A 88 0.30 0.42 -8.87
N VAL A 89 0.92 1.52 -9.30
CA VAL A 89 2.23 1.95 -8.79
C VAL A 89 2.16 2.36 -7.32
N ILE A 90 1.17 3.14 -6.92
CA ILE A 90 0.98 3.51 -5.50
C ILE A 90 0.85 2.23 -4.66
N TYR A 91 0.05 1.27 -5.10
CA TYR A 91 -0.11 0.01 -4.39
C TYR A 91 1.21 -0.78 -4.30
N ALA A 92 1.90 -0.93 -5.44
CA ALA A 92 3.16 -1.67 -5.50
C ALA A 92 4.23 -1.07 -4.56
N PHE A 93 4.42 0.25 -4.59
CA PHE A 93 5.43 0.93 -3.76
C PHE A 93 5.04 1.07 -2.27
N TYR A 94 3.75 0.93 -1.95
CA TYR A 94 3.27 0.94 -0.56
C TYR A 94 3.33 -0.44 0.09
N PHE A 95 2.90 -1.50 -0.61
CA PHE A 95 2.71 -2.84 -0.02
C PHE A 95 3.78 -3.87 -0.39
N LEU A 96 4.51 -3.68 -1.49
CA LEU A 96 5.53 -4.64 -1.93
C LEU A 96 6.93 -4.16 -1.58
N ASP A 97 7.86 -5.12 -1.48
CA ASP A 97 9.28 -4.81 -1.40
C ASP A 97 9.71 -3.94 -2.58
N ILE A 98 10.61 -2.98 -2.33
CA ILE A 98 11.10 -2.03 -3.34
C ILE A 98 11.62 -2.72 -4.61
N ARG A 99 12.20 -3.92 -4.48
CA ARG A 99 12.70 -4.71 -5.62
C ARG A 99 11.56 -5.21 -6.50
N VAL A 100 10.46 -5.65 -5.89
CA VAL A 100 9.26 -6.12 -6.58
C VAL A 100 8.49 -4.94 -7.16
N ALA A 101 8.40 -3.82 -6.43
CA ALA A 101 7.77 -2.60 -6.94
C ALA A 101 8.49 -2.01 -8.17
N VAL A 102 9.83 -2.04 -8.18
CA VAL A 102 10.63 -1.65 -9.35
C VAL A 102 10.43 -2.62 -10.53
N ALA A 103 10.32 -3.93 -10.27
CA ALA A 103 9.99 -4.91 -11.30
C ALA A 103 8.59 -4.66 -11.89
N GLU A 104 7.62 -4.29 -11.06
CA GLU A 104 6.27 -3.93 -11.49
C GLU A 104 6.27 -2.65 -12.33
N LEU A 105 7.05 -1.63 -11.94
CA LEU A 105 7.22 -0.42 -12.73
C LEU A 105 7.86 -0.72 -14.10
N ALA A 106 8.82 -1.64 -14.16
CA ALA A 106 9.40 -2.10 -15.41
C ALA A 106 8.40 -2.87 -16.28
N LEU A 107 7.53 -3.69 -15.67
CA LEU A 107 6.43 -4.36 -16.37
C LEU A 107 5.47 -3.34 -17.00
N ILE A 108 5.06 -2.32 -16.23
CA ILE A 108 4.23 -1.22 -16.72
C ILE A 108 4.93 -0.49 -17.88
N ALA A 109 6.23 -0.21 -17.75
CA ALA A 109 7.02 0.45 -18.80
C ALA A 109 6.99 -0.32 -20.12
N VAL A 110 7.18 -1.63 -20.08
CA VAL A 110 7.16 -2.49 -21.27
C VAL A 110 5.74 -2.60 -21.84
N ALA A 111 4.75 -2.86 -20.98
CA ALA A 111 3.36 -3.04 -21.39
C ALA A 111 2.79 -1.76 -22.03
N TYR A 112 3.06 -0.60 -21.44
CA TYR A 112 2.62 0.69 -21.95
C TYR A 112 3.35 1.10 -23.24
N ALA A 113 4.66 0.81 -23.35
CA ALA A 113 5.39 1.01 -24.61
C ALA A 113 4.76 0.22 -25.76
N ALA A 114 4.39 -1.04 -25.53
CA ALA A 114 3.75 -1.87 -26.55
C ALA A 114 2.42 -1.27 -27.04
N VAL A 115 1.60 -0.73 -26.12
CA VAL A 115 0.35 -0.05 -26.47
C VAL A 115 0.61 1.22 -27.29
N LEU A 116 1.59 2.05 -26.88
CA LEU A 116 1.90 3.29 -27.57
C LEU A 116 2.44 3.07 -28.99
N LEU A 117 3.28 2.05 -29.19
CA LEU A 117 3.83 1.71 -30.50
C LEU A 117 2.77 1.27 -31.52
N GLU A 118 1.66 0.70 -31.04
CA GLU A 118 0.52 0.33 -31.89
C GLU A 118 -0.45 1.49 -32.13
N ALA A 119 -0.58 2.42 -31.18
CA ALA A 119 -1.65 3.41 -31.18
C ALA A 119 -1.24 4.79 -31.72
N VAL A 120 0.02 5.19 -31.57
CA VAL A 120 0.48 6.55 -31.91
C VAL A 120 1.84 6.55 -32.64
N PRO A 121 2.16 7.62 -33.40
CA PRO A 121 3.47 7.75 -34.03
C PRO A 121 4.62 7.72 -33.00
N PHE A 122 5.78 7.20 -33.41
CA PHE A 122 6.93 6.95 -32.53
C PHE A 122 7.38 8.20 -31.73
N GLU A 123 7.37 9.39 -32.35
CA GLU A 123 7.77 10.64 -31.69
C GLU A 123 6.85 10.99 -30.51
N MET A 124 5.54 10.75 -30.66
CA MET A 124 4.55 10.95 -29.62
C MET A 124 4.62 9.83 -28.56
N ALA A 125 4.89 8.59 -29.00
CA ALA A 125 5.07 7.44 -28.13
C ALA A 125 6.22 7.67 -27.15
N LEU A 126 7.39 8.09 -27.63
CA LEU A 126 8.58 8.29 -26.79
C LEU A 126 8.34 9.37 -25.72
N THR A 127 7.74 10.49 -26.12
CA THR A 127 7.45 11.61 -25.21
C THR A 127 6.44 11.21 -24.13
N ARG A 128 5.32 10.58 -24.51
CA ARG A 128 4.32 10.09 -23.55
C ARG A 128 4.91 9.06 -22.61
N TRP A 129 5.56 8.04 -23.16
CA TRP A 129 6.21 6.98 -22.38
C TRP A 129 7.18 7.55 -21.32
N GLY A 130 8.04 8.48 -21.72
CA GLY A 130 8.98 9.14 -20.80
C GLY A 130 8.30 9.95 -19.70
N VAL A 131 7.30 10.77 -20.04
CA VAL A 131 6.57 11.60 -19.06
C VAL A 131 5.78 10.74 -18.08
N THR A 132 5.05 9.72 -18.57
CA THR A 132 4.27 8.82 -17.72
C THR A 132 5.18 8.06 -16.77
N LEU A 133 6.27 7.45 -17.25
CA LEU A 133 7.20 6.72 -16.40
C LEU A 133 7.93 7.62 -15.40
N GLY A 134 8.32 8.82 -15.81
CA GLY A 134 8.90 9.81 -14.90
C GLY A 134 7.94 10.14 -13.76
N THR A 135 6.68 10.40 -14.10
CA THR A 135 5.62 10.74 -13.12
C THR A 135 5.33 9.59 -12.17
N LEU A 136 5.16 8.38 -12.70
CA LEU A 136 4.94 7.17 -11.90
C LEU A 136 6.14 6.87 -10.99
N SER A 137 7.36 7.04 -11.48
CA SER A 137 8.57 6.84 -10.68
C SER A 137 8.64 7.82 -9.50
N VAL A 138 8.39 9.11 -9.75
CA VAL A 138 8.38 10.13 -8.70
C VAL A 138 7.28 9.84 -7.69
N ALA A 139 6.06 9.54 -8.14
CA ALA A 139 4.95 9.19 -7.26
C ALA A 139 5.25 7.95 -6.41
N GLY A 140 5.75 6.88 -7.01
CA GLY A 140 6.12 5.65 -6.32
C GLY A 140 7.20 5.87 -5.27
N LEU A 141 8.26 6.60 -5.61
CA LEU A 141 9.34 6.93 -4.66
C LEU A 141 8.85 7.82 -3.51
N LEU A 142 7.98 8.79 -3.79
CA LEU A 142 7.37 9.62 -2.75
C LEU A 142 6.53 8.78 -1.79
N VAL A 143 5.68 7.90 -2.31
CA VAL A 143 4.85 7.00 -1.50
C VAL A 143 5.71 6.08 -0.64
N HIS A 144 6.75 5.49 -1.23
CA HIS A 144 7.69 4.62 -0.51
C HIS A 144 8.40 5.38 0.63
N HIS A 145 8.86 6.60 0.35
CA HIS A 145 9.51 7.44 1.35
C HIS A 145 8.56 7.85 2.48
N LEU A 146 7.32 8.24 2.15
CA LEU A 146 6.30 8.60 3.12
C LEU A 146 5.92 7.42 4.00
N ASN A 147 5.72 6.23 3.42
CA ASN A 147 5.37 5.04 4.19
C ASN A 147 6.49 4.68 5.18
N GLY A 148 7.76 4.71 4.75
CA GLY A 148 8.89 4.49 5.65
C GLY A 148 9.01 5.53 6.77
N ARG A 149 8.57 6.78 6.56
CA ARG A 149 8.50 7.79 7.63
C ARG A 149 7.37 7.53 8.60
N VAL A 150 6.19 7.14 8.10
CA VAL A 150 5.05 6.78 8.94
C VAL A 150 5.40 5.58 9.84
N GLU A 151 6.01 4.55 9.28
CA GLU A 151 6.45 3.37 10.04
C GLU A 151 7.49 3.73 11.11
N ARG A 152 8.45 4.62 10.80
CA ARG A 152 9.41 5.12 11.80
C ARG A 152 8.74 5.92 12.89
N LEU A 153 7.83 6.84 12.57
CA LEU A 153 7.11 7.64 13.56
C LEU A 153 6.25 6.75 14.47
N ILE A 154 5.57 5.76 13.90
CA ILE A 154 4.82 4.75 14.66
C ILE A 154 5.79 3.98 15.57
N SER A 155 6.93 3.54 15.06
CA SER A 155 7.94 2.83 15.84
C SER A 155 8.57 3.69 16.93
N GLU A 156 8.75 4.99 16.71
CA GLU A 156 9.29 5.93 17.71
C GLU A 156 8.27 6.22 18.81
N LEU A 157 6.99 6.39 18.46
CA LEU A 157 5.90 6.48 19.41
C LEU A 157 5.77 5.19 20.23
N ASP A 158 5.90 4.02 19.60
CA ASP A 158 5.85 2.72 20.27
C ASP A 158 7.11 2.46 21.13
N ALA A 159 8.29 2.91 20.69
CA ALA A 159 9.54 2.83 21.46
C ALA A 159 9.52 3.76 22.69
N GLY A 160 8.91 4.94 22.57
CA GLY A 160 8.62 5.82 23.71
C GLY A 160 7.60 5.23 24.69
N ALA A 161 6.78 4.28 24.24
CA ALA A 161 5.68 3.69 25.00
C ALA A 161 6.06 2.46 25.85
N ARG A 162 7.35 2.21 26.14
CA ARG A 162 7.79 1.11 27.05
C ARG A 162 8.34 1.60 28.38
N ARG A 163 8.69 2.88 28.50
CA ARG A 163 9.20 3.49 29.71
C ARG A 163 8.30 4.64 30.14
N ASP A 164 8.15 4.80 31.44
CA ASP A 164 7.47 5.95 32.01
C ASP A 164 8.38 7.18 31.85
N PRO A 165 7.92 8.26 31.20
CA PRO A 165 8.78 9.41 30.87
C PRO A 165 9.18 10.22 32.11
N LEU A 166 8.42 10.14 33.22
CA LEU A 166 8.71 10.88 34.45
C LEU A 166 9.82 10.21 35.26
N THR A 167 9.87 8.88 35.25
CA THR A 167 10.78 8.09 36.11
C THR A 167 11.86 7.33 35.33
N GLY A 168 11.73 7.20 34.01
CA GLY A 168 12.60 6.39 33.15
C GLY A 168 12.48 4.87 33.40
N THR A 169 11.59 4.44 34.30
CA THR A 169 11.33 3.02 34.60
C THR A 169 10.46 2.37 33.52
N LEU A 170 10.26 1.04 33.55
CA LEU A 170 9.31 0.40 32.64
C LEU A 170 7.90 0.87 32.98
N ASN A 171 7.15 1.30 31.97
CA ASN A 171 5.72 1.55 32.15
C ASN A 171 4.96 0.21 32.19
N ARG A 172 3.64 0.25 32.41
CA ARG A 172 2.83 -0.97 32.56
C ARG A 172 3.00 -1.96 31.40
N ARG A 173 3.06 -1.47 30.17
CA ARG A 173 3.24 -2.31 28.97
C ARG A 173 4.63 -2.94 28.92
N GLY A 174 5.67 -2.16 29.24
CA GLY A 174 7.04 -2.67 29.36
C GLY A 174 7.22 -3.67 30.50
N LEU A 175 6.52 -3.47 31.62
CA LEU A 175 6.51 -4.39 32.77
C LEU A 175 5.86 -5.72 32.41
N ASP A 176 4.68 -5.69 31.77
CA ASP A 176 3.94 -6.90 31.39
C ASP A 176 4.73 -7.79 30.43
N GLU A 177 5.37 -7.21 29.41
CA GLU A 177 6.25 -7.95 28.50
C GLU A 177 7.44 -8.58 29.24
N ARG A 178 8.10 -7.81 30.13
CA ARG A 178 9.26 -8.30 30.87
C ARG A 178 8.88 -9.40 31.86
N LEU A 179 7.75 -9.28 32.54
CA LEU A 179 7.22 -10.32 33.41
C LEU A 179 6.93 -11.60 32.65
N GLY A 180 6.35 -11.52 31.45
CA GLY A 180 6.11 -12.69 30.60
C GLY A 180 7.39 -13.45 30.26
N ILE A 181 8.47 -12.74 29.94
CA ILE A 181 9.79 -13.33 29.67
C ILE A 181 10.35 -14.03 30.92
N GLU A 182 10.34 -13.37 32.08
CA GLU A 182 10.89 -13.95 33.32
C GLU A 182 10.05 -15.12 33.85
N ILE A 183 8.72 -15.10 33.70
CA ILE A 183 7.84 -16.25 34.01
C ILE A 183 8.20 -17.44 33.12
N ALA A 184 8.36 -17.23 31.80
CA ALA A 184 8.74 -18.29 30.87
C ALA A 184 10.13 -18.84 31.22
N ARG A 185 11.08 -17.98 31.58
CA ARG A 185 12.41 -18.38 32.02
C ARG A 185 12.37 -19.21 33.30
N ALA A 186 11.64 -18.75 34.33
CA ALA A 186 11.46 -19.48 35.58
C ALA A 186 10.85 -20.86 35.35
N ARG A 187 9.83 -20.97 34.48
CA ARG A 187 9.24 -22.26 34.09
C ARG A 187 10.23 -23.21 33.41
N ARG A 188 11.12 -22.69 32.55
CA ARG A 188 12.13 -23.52 31.85
C ARG A 188 13.30 -23.94 32.74
N THR A 189 13.72 -23.07 33.65
CA THR A 189 14.94 -23.25 34.46
C THR A 189 14.64 -23.85 35.83
N GLY A 190 13.39 -23.78 36.30
CA GLY A 190 13.00 -24.16 37.66
C GLY A 190 13.45 -23.15 38.72
N GLU A 191 14.05 -22.02 38.33
CA GLU A 191 14.47 -20.97 39.26
C GLU A 191 13.25 -20.22 39.83
N PRO A 192 13.23 -19.91 41.13
CA PRO A 192 12.13 -19.17 41.76
C PRO A 192 12.11 -17.71 41.28
N LEU A 193 10.91 -17.22 40.94
CA LEU A 193 10.64 -15.82 40.56
C LEU A 193 9.90 -15.11 41.70
N CYS A 194 10.34 -13.91 42.07
CA CYS A 194 9.69 -13.05 43.07
C CYS A 194 9.33 -11.69 42.44
N MET A 195 8.19 -11.11 42.81
CA MET A 195 7.73 -9.79 42.37
C MET A 195 7.42 -8.94 43.60
N LEU A 196 7.99 -7.74 43.66
CA LEU A 196 7.73 -6.74 44.69
C LEU A 196 6.94 -5.59 44.07
N THR A 197 5.83 -5.22 44.69
CA THR A 197 5.04 -4.04 44.34
C THR A 197 5.15 -3.03 45.47
N ALA A 198 5.46 -1.78 45.16
CA ALA A 198 5.53 -0.69 46.13
C ALA A 198 4.65 0.46 45.65
N ASP A 199 3.97 1.11 46.59
CA ASP A 199 3.16 2.31 46.38
C ASP A 199 3.64 3.41 47.34
N LEU A 200 3.57 4.68 46.92
CA LEU A 200 4.01 5.81 47.74
C LEU A 200 2.82 6.44 48.45
N ASP A 201 2.75 6.25 49.77
CA ASP A 201 1.70 6.83 50.61
C ASP A 201 1.79 8.37 50.67
N GLY A 202 0.64 9.04 50.60
CA GLY A 202 0.56 10.49 50.80
C GLY A 202 0.99 11.36 49.61
N LEU A 203 1.30 10.76 48.45
CA LEU A 203 1.75 11.49 47.26
C LEU A 203 0.79 12.62 46.84
N LYS A 204 -0.51 12.42 47.01
CA LYS A 204 -1.54 13.42 46.71
C LYS A 204 -1.41 14.69 47.55
N GLN A 205 -1.18 14.57 48.86
CA GLN A 205 -1.00 15.74 49.74
C GLN A 205 0.24 16.53 49.39
N ILE A 206 1.30 15.86 48.93
CA ILE A 206 2.53 16.50 48.47
C ILE A 206 2.25 17.28 47.19
N ASN A 207 1.66 16.66 46.17
CA ASN A 207 1.31 17.38 44.93
C ASN A 207 0.34 18.55 45.19
N ASP A 208 -0.66 18.37 46.04
CA ASP A 208 -1.61 19.43 46.41
C ASP A 208 -0.92 20.62 47.14
N SER A 209 0.22 20.39 47.81
CA SER A 209 0.96 21.42 48.55
C SER A 209 2.09 22.08 47.76
N TYR A 210 2.69 21.38 46.80
CA TYR A 210 3.92 21.80 46.12
C TYR A 210 3.78 22.00 44.60
N GLY A 211 2.67 21.54 43.99
CA GLY A 211 2.42 21.63 42.54
C GLY A 211 2.88 20.41 41.78
#